data_AF-A0A5E8BFG5-F1
#
_entry.id   AF-A0A5E8BFG5-F1
#
_cell.length_a   1.000
_cell.length_b   1.000
_cell.length_c   1.000
_cell.angle_alpha   90.00
_cell.angle_beta   90.00
_cell.angle_gamma   90.00
#
_symmetry.space_group_name_H-M   'P 1'
#
loop_
_entity.id
_entity.type
_entity.pdbx_description
1 polymer ?
#
loop_
_entity_poly.entity_id
_entity_poly.type
_entity_poly.pdbx_seq_one_letter_code
_entity_poly.pdbx_strand_id
1 'polypeptide(L)'
;MVSSRRSRLLIVAAIVATIFFFIFSTASRSPPQSAGPGPSPHKPADKVSPEIAGAFKAAQDNVRLQPDTELKVADAGVATEQVEKVAPVAEKVPETAPAVKETPQENQESEPAADQAPAYDAAAEYAKTIRDAPLVIFSKSYCPHSKFAKQLLLHEYSITPEPIVVELDLHPNGSELQQHIGDVTGRRTVPNIHVFGTSRGGADDFRTLKAEGIVVEKLLEWAKHGLYEHKGPGPAFTIKQNQQSQE
;
A
#
# COMPACT_ATOMS: atom_id res chain seq x y z
N MET A 1 56.65 -1.05 -52.06
CA MET A 1 56.93 -0.69 -50.65
C MET A 1 55.99 0.44 -50.25
N VAL A 2 54.98 0.18 -49.41
CA VAL A 2 54.07 1.22 -48.92
C VAL A 2 54.81 2.05 -47.85
N SER A 3 54.82 3.38 -48.00
CA SER A 3 55.47 4.30 -47.07
C SER A 3 54.99 4.07 -45.63
N SER A 4 55.92 4.05 -44.67
CA SER A 4 55.64 3.82 -43.24
C SER A 4 54.61 4.79 -42.64
N ARG A 5 54.43 5.96 -43.25
CA ARG A 5 53.40 6.94 -42.85
C ARG A 5 52.02 6.59 -43.38
N ARG A 6 51.95 6.00 -44.58
CA ARG A 6 50.70 5.53 -45.19
C ARG A 6 50.19 4.26 -44.51
N SER A 7 51.09 3.35 -44.13
CA SER A 7 50.70 2.15 -43.37
C SER A 7 50.15 2.49 -41.98
N ARG A 8 50.76 3.44 -41.26
CA ARG A 8 50.25 3.93 -39.97
C ARG A 8 48.88 4.58 -40.10
N LEU A 9 48.66 5.38 -41.15
CA LEU A 9 47.37 6.03 -41.39
C LEU A 9 46.26 5.00 -41.68
N LEU A 10 46.56 3.96 -42.46
CA LEU A 10 45.62 2.88 -42.76
C LEU A 10 45.27 2.05 -41.51
N ILE A 11 46.24 1.79 -40.63
CA ILE A 11 46.00 1.08 -39.37
C ILE A 11 45.09 1.89 -38.45
N VAL A 12 45.33 3.20 -38.30
CA VAL A 12 44.50 4.07 -37.47
C VAL A 12 43.08 4.16 -38.04
N ALA A 13 42.92 4.29 -39.35
CA ALA A 13 41.61 4.31 -40.01
C ALA A 13 40.84 2.99 -39.79
N ALA A 14 41.51 1.84 -39.84
CA ALA A 14 40.89 0.54 -39.58
C ALA A 14 40.43 0.41 -38.12
N ILE A 15 41.20 0.90 -37.15
CA ILE A 15 40.83 0.89 -35.72
C ILE A 15 39.64 1.81 -35.46
N VAL A 16 39.61 3.00 -36.06
CA VAL A 16 38.46 3.91 -35.92
C VAL A 16 37.21 3.30 -36.55
N ALA A 17 37.33 2.66 -37.71
CA ALA A 17 36.21 2.00 -38.37
C ALA A 17 35.67 0.80 -37.56
N THR A 18 36.53 0.00 -36.93
CA THR A 18 36.08 -1.10 -36.07
C THR A 18 35.41 -0.60 -34.79
N ILE A 19 35.95 0.44 -34.15
CA ILE A 19 35.30 1.08 -32.98
C ILE A 19 33.92 1.62 -33.38
N PHE A 20 33.82 2.31 -34.51
CA PHE A 20 32.55 2.84 -34.99
C PHE A 20 31.56 1.72 -35.32
N PHE A 21 32.02 0.64 -35.94
CA PHE A 21 31.20 -0.55 -36.21
C PHE A 21 30.68 -1.21 -34.93
N PHE A 22 31.49 -1.30 -33.87
CA PHE A 22 31.05 -1.82 -32.58
C PHE A 22 30.07 -0.88 -31.86
N ILE A 23 30.29 0.45 -31.91
CA ILE A 23 29.35 1.43 -31.35
C ILE A 23 28.01 1.43 -32.10
N PHE A 24 28.01 1.20 -33.42
CA PHE A 24 26.79 1.21 -34.23
C PHE A 24 26.07 -0.14 -34.27
N SER A 25 26.80 -1.26 -34.13
CA SER A 25 26.22 -2.60 -34.06
C SER A 25 25.53 -2.87 -32.72
N THR A 26 25.86 -2.14 -31.65
CA THR A 26 25.10 -2.21 -30.39
C THR A 26 23.78 -1.46 -30.45
N ALA A 27 23.62 -0.52 -31.39
CA ALA A 27 22.40 0.28 -31.55
C ALA A 27 21.29 -0.38 -32.41
N SER A 28 21.50 -1.60 -32.94
CA SER A 28 20.55 -2.27 -33.84
C SER A 28 20.05 -3.64 -33.37
N ARG A 29 20.24 -4.00 -32.09
CA ARG A 29 19.56 -5.17 -31.51
C ARG A 29 18.19 -4.79 -30.95
N SER A 30 17.15 -4.97 -31.76
CA SER A 30 15.76 -5.04 -31.28
C SER A 30 15.60 -6.26 -30.37
N PRO A 31 15.05 -6.13 -29.15
CA PRO A 31 14.75 -7.30 -28.32
C PRO A 31 13.62 -8.14 -28.96
N PRO A 32 13.66 -9.48 -28.84
CA PRO A 32 12.57 -10.34 -29.28
C PRO A 32 11.33 -10.09 -28.41
N GLN A 33 10.21 -9.75 -29.05
CA GLN A 33 8.89 -9.69 -28.41
C GLN A 33 8.42 -11.12 -28.08
N SER A 34 8.46 -11.51 -26.81
CA SER A 34 7.68 -12.65 -26.31
C SER A 34 6.30 -12.16 -25.89
N ALA A 35 5.27 -12.68 -26.56
CA ALA A 35 3.88 -12.42 -26.24
C ALA A 35 3.46 -13.27 -25.03
N GLY A 36 3.43 -12.65 -23.85
CA GLY A 36 2.65 -13.10 -22.70
C GLY A 36 1.35 -12.30 -22.60
N PRO A 37 0.28 -12.81 -21.96
CA PRO A 37 -0.96 -12.07 -21.79
C PRO A 37 -0.69 -10.86 -20.89
N GLY A 38 -0.76 -9.66 -21.47
CA GLY A 38 -0.46 -8.41 -20.77
C GLY A 38 -1.53 -8.03 -19.74
N PRO A 39 -1.15 -7.31 -18.67
CA PRO A 39 -2.11 -6.72 -17.76
C PRO A 39 -2.94 -5.63 -18.47
N SER A 40 -4.23 -5.61 -18.17
CA SER A 40 -5.20 -4.66 -18.72
C SER A 40 -4.79 -3.20 -18.42
N PRO A 41 -4.93 -2.26 -19.37
CA PRO A 41 -4.49 -0.88 -19.16
C PRO A 41 -5.46 -0.15 -18.22
N HIS A 42 -5.08 0.05 -16.96
CA HIS A 42 -5.72 1.04 -16.11
C HIS A 42 -5.13 2.43 -16.43
N LYS A 43 -5.97 3.24 -17.06
CA LYS A 43 -5.74 4.67 -17.34
C LYS A 43 -5.44 5.42 -16.02
N PRO A 44 -4.44 6.33 -15.98
CA PRO A 44 -4.26 7.20 -14.82
C PRO A 44 -5.49 8.11 -14.67
N ALA A 45 -6.02 8.16 -13.45
CA ALA A 45 -7.18 8.96 -13.10
C ALA A 45 -6.80 10.45 -13.00
N ASP A 46 -6.62 11.11 -14.14
CA ASP A 46 -6.74 12.56 -14.21
C ASP A 46 -8.22 12.92 -14.17
N LYS A 47 -8.77 13.12 -12.97
CA LYS A 47 -9.99 13.91 -12.66
C LYS A 47 -10.26 13.88 -11.16
N VAL A 48 -9.67 14.83 -10.45
CA VAL A 48 -10.13 15.21 -9.10
C VAL A 48 -11.38 16.09 -9.28
N SER A 49 -12.49 15.73 -8.65
CA SER A 49 -13.70 16.57 -8.60
C SER A 49 -13.43 17.88 -7.84
N PRO A 50 -13.99 19.01 -8.29
CA PRO A 50 -13.63 20.36 -7.81
C PRO A 50 -13.93 20.63 -6.33
N GLU A 51 -14.77 19.81 -5.67
CA GLU A 51 -15.03 19.93 -4.22
C GLU A 51 -13.84 19.55 -3.34
N ILE A 52 -12.98 18.63 -3.79
CA ILE A 52 -11.79 18.21 -3.03
C ILE A 52 -10.63 19.20 -3.24
N ALA A 53 -10.57 19.88 -4.39
CA ALA A 53 -9.54 20.88 -4.67
C ALA A 53 -9.63 22.12 -3.75
N GLY A 54 -10.82 22.47 -3.26
CA GLY A 54 -11.05 23.63 -2.41
C GLY A 54 -10.43 23.49 -1.00
N ALA A 55 -10.53 22.30 -0.41
CA ALA A 55 -9.90 22.02 0.89
C ALA A 55 -8.37 21.89 0.79
N PHE A 56 -7.85 21.52 -0.37
CA PHE A 56 -6.41 21.29 -0.60
C PHE A 56 -5.60 22.58 -0.82
N LYS A 57 -6.20 23.62 -1.41
CA LYS A 57 -5.48 24.86 -1.71
C LYS A 57 -5.21 25.73 -0.47
N ALA A 58 -6.11 25.71 0.52
CA ALA A 58 -5.98 26.51 1.73
C ALA A 58 -4.82 26.06 2.66
N ALA A 59 -4.37 24.81 2.56
CA ALA A 59 -3.26 24.27 3.36
C ALA A 59 -1.87 24.54 2.74
N GLN A 60 -1.80 24.90 1.45
CA GLN A 60 -0.55 24.94 0.70
C GLN A 60 0.16 26.31 0.74
N ASP A 61 -0.55 27.37 1.13
CA ASP A 61 -0.04 28.75 1.06
C ASP A 61 0.83 29.20 2.25
N ASN A 62 1.17 28.31 3.21
CA ASN A 62 1.85 28.74 4.44
C ASN A 62 2.96 27.83 4.99
N VAL A 63 3.79 27.21 4.13
CA VAL A 63 5.03 26.56 4.60
C VAL A 63 6.22 26.94 3.71
N ARG A 64 7.03 27.88 4.21
CA ARG A 64 8.39 28.18 3.74
C ARG A 64 9.37 27.68 4.80
N LEU A 65 10.06 26.56 4.54
CA LEU A 65 11.29 26.21 5.26
C LEU A 65 12.31 25.61 4.29
N GLN A 66 13.54 26.11 4.39
CA GLN A 66 14.71 25.77 3.57
C GLN A 66 15.43 24.52 4.10
N PRO A 67 16.32 23.89 3.29
CA PRO A 67 16.75 22.51 3.47
C PRO A 67 18.22 22.38 3.92
N ASP A 68 18.48 21.63 5.00
CA ASP A 68 19.71 20.84 5.23
C ASP A 68 19.87 20.42 6.71
N THR A 69 20.06 19.12 6.97
CA THR A 69 21.25 18.56 7.65
C THR A 69 21.03 17.07 8.01
N GLU A 70 21.88 16.27 7.36
CA GLU A 70 22.45 14.93 7.60
C GLU A 70 22.08 14.03 8.81
N LEU A 71 22.07 12.73 8.50
CA LEU A 71 21.77 11.53 9.28
C LEU A 71 22.93 11.07 10.18
N LYS A 72 22.66 10.65 11.43
CA LYS A 72 23.53 9.71 12.18
C LYS A 72 22.74 8.69 13.00
N VAL A 73 23.17 7.43 12.89
CA VAL A 73 22.65 6.22 13.54
C VAL A 73 23.62 5.84 14.67
N ALA A 74 23.10 5.40 15.81
CA ALA A 74 23.86 4.63 16.80
C ALA A 74 22.95 3.60 17.49
N ASP A 75 23.61 2.51 17.90
CA ASP A 75 23.15 1.16 18.17
C ASP A 75 23.05 0.86 19.69
N ALA A 76 22.45 -0.30 19.98
CA ALA A 76 22.63 -1.21 21.11
C ALA A 76 21.77 -1.02 22.39
N GLY A 77 21.14 -2.12 22.81
CA GLY A 77 20.72 -2.32 24.21
C GLY A 77 19.64 -3.36 24.48
N VAL A 78 20.02 -4.64 24.55
CA VAL A 78 19.26 -5.84 24.94
C VAL A 78 18.82 -5.85 26.42
N ALA A 79 17.67 -6.47 26.77
CA ALA A 79 17.53 -7.52 27.82
C ALA A 79 16.06 -7.86 28.23
N THR A 80 15.69 -9.14 27.99
CA THR A 80 14.99 -10.15 28.86
C THR A 80 13.85 -9.72 29.80
N GLU A 81 12.62 -10.24 29.65
CA GLU A 81 12.06 -11.52 30.18
C GLU A 81 11.29 -11.30 31.51
N GLN A 82 10.05 -11.77 31.62
CA GLN A 82 9.50 -12.63 32.69
C GLN A 82 7.98 -12.84 32.54
N VAL A 83 7.61 -14.10 32.73
CA VAL A 83 6.29 -14.72 32.64
C VAL A 83 5.64 -14.69 34.02
N GLU A 84 4.35 -14.39 34.12
CA GLU A 84 3.53 -14.97 35.19
C GLU A 84 2.12 -15.30 34.72
N LYS A 85 1.60 -16.38 35.28
CA LYS A 85 0.66 -17.35 34.76
C LYS A 85 -0.38 -17.59 35.84
N VAL A 86 -1.67 -17.35 35.60
CA VAL A 86 -2.73 -18.03 36.38
C VAL A 86 -3.98 -18.22 35.50
N ALA A 87 -4.35 -19.48 35.32
CA ALA A 87 -5.66 -19.98 34.90
C ALA A 87 -6.20 -20.86 36.07
N PRO A 88 -7.36 -21.54 35.99
CA PRO A 88 -8.59 -21.33 35.22
C PRO A 88 -9.85 -21.40 36.12
N VAL A 89 -11.05 -21.11 35.59
CA VAL A 89 -12.30 -21.68 36.13
C VAL A 89 -13.10 -22.26 34.98
N ALA A 90 -13.51 -23.50 35.20
CA ALA A 90 -14.16 -24.42 34.30
C ALA A 90 -15.69 -24.25 34.23
N GLU A 91 -16.22 -24.58 33.05
CA GLU A 91 -17.35 -25.50 32.84
C GLU A 91 -18.78 -25.05 33.26
N LYS A 92 -19.71 -24.98 32.29
CA LYS A 92 -20.67 -26.08 32.01
C LYS A 92 -21.63 -25.73 30.85
N VAL A 93 -21.66 -26.60 29.85
CA VAL A 93 -22.76 -26.74 28.86
C VAL A 93 -23.78 -27.73 29.45
N PRO A 94 -25.08 -27.59 29.14
CA PRO A 94 -25.75 -28.75 28.60
C PRO A 94 -26.62 -28.44 27.38
N GLU A 95 -26.46 -29.34 26.42
CA GLU A 95 -27.28 -29.64 25.26
C GLU A 95 -28.66 -30.19 25.67
N THR A 96 -29.71 -29.86 24.93
CA THR A 96 -30.80 -30.79 24.58
C THR A 96 -31.75 -30.15 23.55
N ALA A 97 -31.81 -30.76 22.36
CA ALA A 97 -32.93 -30.64 21.42
C ALA A 97 -34.06 -31.61 21.84
N PRO A 98 -35.31 -31.41 21.41
CA PRO A 98 -35.74 -32.10 20.18
C PRO A 98 -36.72 -31.31 19.29
N ALA A 99 -36.79 -31.72 18.02
CA ALA A 99 -37.72 -31.28 16.99
C ALA A 99 -39.17 -31.78 17.22
N VAL A 100 -40.17 -31.12 16.62
CA VAL A 100 -41.15 -31.68 15.64
C VAL A 100 -42.19 -30.62 15.19
N LYS A 101 -42.24 -30.41 13.86
CA LYS A 101 -43.33 -30.10 12.89
C LYS A 101 -44.48 -29.08 13.15
N GLU A 102 -44.58 -28.21 12.12
CA GLU A 102 -45.74 -27.80 11.30
C GLU A 102 -46.74 -26.73 11.83
N THR A 103 -46.61 -25.55 11.20
CA THR A 103 -47.53 -24.40 10.95
C THR A 103 -48.95 -24.85 10.52
N PRO A 104 -50.04 -24.03 10.59
CA PRO A 104 -50.05 -22.56 10.45
C PRO A 104 -51.08 -21.75 11.26
N GLN A 105 -50.67 -20.59 11.79
CA GLN A 105 -51.58 -19.48 12.08
C GLN A 105 -50.94 -18.13 11.71
N GLU A 106 -51.53 -17.54 10.69
CA GLU A 106 -51.61 -16.12 10.40
C GLU A 106 -52.04 -15.36 11.67
N ASN A 107 -51.22 -14.41 12.12
CA ASN A 107 -51.60 -13.29 12.97
C ASN A 107 -50.57 -12.16 12.76
N GLN A 108 -51.04 -11.05 12.22
CA GLN A 108 -50.31 -9.78 12.17
C GLN A 108 -50.18 -9.26 13.59
N GLU A 109 -48.96 -9.29 14.13
CA GLU A 109 -48.61 -8.59 15.34
C GLU A 109 -47.51 -7.61 14.97
N SER A 110 -47.90 -6.33 15.05
CA SER A 110 -47.08 -5.17 14.75
C SER A 110 -45.90 -5.09 15.73
N GLU A 111 -44.72 -5.47 15.26
CA GLU A 111 -43.46 -5.12 15.92
C GLU A 111 -43.38 -3.58 16.05
N PRO A 112 -43.17 -3.04 17.27
CA PRO A 112 -43.01 -1.61 17.46
C PRO A 112 -41.72 -1.16 16.77
N ALA A 113 -41.79 -0.02 16.07
CA ALA A 113 -40.69 0.59 15.35
C ALA A 113 -39.44 0.69 16.23
N ALA A 114 -38.45 -0.16 15.95
CA ALA A 114 -37.13 -0.06 16.52
C ALA A 114 -36.48 1.24 16.03
N ASP A 115 -35.98 2.02 16.99
CA ASP A 115 -35.15 3.21 16.82
C ASP A 115 -34.27 3.12 15.57
N GLN A 116 -34.45 4.06 14.64
CA GLN A 116 -33.54 4.22 13.51
C GLN A 116 -32.19 4.70 14.07
N ALA A 117 -31.25 3.77 14.21
CA ALA A 117 -29.84 4.13 14.35
C ALA A 117 -29.47 5.12 13.23
N PRO A 118 -28.67 6.16 13.52
CA PRO A 118 -28.30 7.13 12.50
C PRO A 118 -27.67 6.42 11.30
N ALA A 119 -28.05 6.84 10.09
CA ALA A 119 -27.49 6.31 8.85
C ALA A 119 -25.96 6.37 8.89
N TYR A 120 -25.30 5.29 8.46
CA TYR A 120 -23.85 5.21 8.43
C TYR A 120 -23.28 6.22 7.42
N ASP A 121 -22.25 6.96 7.82
CA ASP A 121 -21.55 7.90 6.95
C ASP A 121 -20.22 7.28 6.49
N ALA A 122 -20.26 6.58 5.36
CA ALA A 122 -19.08 5.96 4.76
C ALA A 122 -17.98 6.96 4.40
N ALA A 123 -18.35 8.20 4.05
CA ALA A 123 -17.40 9.24 3.67
C ALA A 123 -16.64 9.77 4.89
N ALA A 124 -17.35 10.02 6.00
CA ALA A 124 -16.73 10.41 7.25
C ALA A 124 -15.81 9.32 7.81
N GLU A 125 -16.25 8.06 7.81
CA GLU A 125 -15.43 6.94 8.28
C GLU A 125 -14.16 6.79 7.42
N TYR A 126 -14.31 6.72 6.09
CA TYR A 126 -13.17 6.65 5.18
C TYR A 126 -12.17 7.78 5.41
N ALA A 127 -12.66 9.03 5.47
CA ALA A 127 -11.81 10.20 5.63
C ALA A 127 -11.14 10.24 7.01
N LYS A 128 -11.79 9.71 8.06
CA LYS A 128 -11.17 9.52 9.37
C LYS A 128 -10.06 8.46 9.30
N THR A 129 -10.36 7.27 8.79
CA THR A 129 -9.39 6.16 8.73
C THR A 129 -8.09 6.56 8.04
N ILE A 130 -8.17 7.20 6.87
CA ILE A 130 -6.97 7.59 6.10
C ILE A 130 -6.19 8.77 6.70
N ARG A 131 -6.78 9.48 7.67
CA ARG A 131 -6.11 10.55 8.45
C ARG A 131 -5.45 10.01 9.71
N ASP A 132 -5.97 8.93 10.29
CA ASP A 132 -5.48 8.39 11.56
C ASP A 132 -4.09 7.75 11.45
N ALA A 133 -3.70 7.23 10.26
CA ALA A 133 -2.38 6.67 10.02
C ALA A 133 -1.80 7.04 8.65
N PRO A 134 -0.46 7.12 8.52
CA PRO A 134 0.19 7.39 7.24
C PRO A 134 0.08 6.21 6.27
N LEU A 135 -0.16 5.00 6.76
CA LEU A 135 -0.37 3.82 5.93
C LEU A 135 -1.65 3.09 6.39
N VAL A 136 -2.58 2.91 5.46
CA VAL A 136 -3.84 2.18 5.69
C VAL A 136 -4.00 1.09 4.65
N ILE A 137 -4.36 -0.11 5.07
CA ILE A 137 -4.60 -1.26 4.21
C ILE A 137 -6.09 -1.62 4.31
N PHE A 138 -6.88 -1.24 3.31
CA PHE A 138 -8.22 -1.80 3.15
C PHE A 138 -8.09 -3.21 2.59
N SER A 139 -8.52 -4.19 3.38
CA SER A 139 -8.24 -5.61 3.24
C SER A 139 -9.54 -6.43 3.26
N LYS A 140 -9.42 -7.71 2.93
CA LYS A 140 -10.38 -8.73 3.39
C LYS A 140 -9.64 -9.90 4.01
N SER A 141 -10.17 -10.44 5.11
CA SER A 141 -9.48 -11.43 5.95
C SER A 141 -9.12 -12.72 5.19
N TYR A 142 -10.00 -13.14 4.27
CA TYR A 142 -9.83 -14.34 3.45
C TYR A 142 -8.97 -14.12 2.19
N CYS A 143 -8.76 -12.88 1.77
CA CYS A 143 -8.17 -12.58 0.46
C CYS A 143 -6.65 -12.84 0.44
N PRO A 144 -6.13 -13.72 -0.46
CA PRO A 144 -4.71 -14.05 -0.51
C PRO A 144 -3.82 -12.84 -0.90
N HIS A 145 -4.30 -11.96 -1.77
CA HIS A 145 -3.59 -10.72 -2.11
C HIS A 145 -3.47 -9.78 -0.91
N SER A 146 -4.51 -9.71 -0.08
CA SER A 146 -4.50 -8.89 1.14
C SER A 146 -3.56 -9.49 2.20
N LYS A 147 -3.52 -10.82 2.31
CA LYS A 147 -2.53 -11.52 3.16
C LYS A 147 -1.10 -11.18 2.76
N PHE A 148 -0.79 -11.18 1.46
CA PHE A 148 0.52 -10.75 0.97
C PHE A 148 0.85 -9.30 1.36
N ALA A 149 -0.07 -8.36 1.12
CA ALA A 149 0.16 -6.95 1.45
C ALA A 149 0.42 -6.73 2.95
N LYS A 150 -0.35 -7.42 3.81
CA LYS A 150 -0.15 -7.41 5.26
C LYS A 150 1.20 -8.02 5.66
N GLN A 151 1.56 -9.17 5.07
CA GLN A 151 2.86 -9.79 5.31
C GLN A 151 4.01 -8.82 4.99
N LEU A 152 3.95 -8.21 3.82
CA LEU A 152 4.97 -7.26 3.37
C LEU A 152 5.05 -6.06 4.32
N LEU A 153 3.94 -5.34 4.52
CA LEU A 153 3.96 -4.01 5.14
C LEU A 153 3.92 -4.03 6.68
N LEU A 154 3.50 -5.14 7.30
CA LEU A 154 3.43 -5.27 8.76
C LEU A 154 4.56 -6.12 9.33
N HIS A 155 5.16 -7.03 8.53
CA HIS A 155 6.13 -7.99 9.04
C HIS A 155 7.51 -7.88 8.40
N GLU A 156 7.62 -7.48 7.14
CA GLU A 156 8.94 -7.27 6.51
C GLU A 156 9.49 -5.85 6.69
N TYR A 157 8.64 -4.88 7.04
CA TYR A 157 9.03 -3.51 7.34
C TYR A 157 8.56 -3.09 8.72
N SER A 158 9.43 -2.41 9.46
CA SER A 158 9.09 -1.66 10.66
C SER A 158 8.70 -0.24 10.24
N ILE A 159 7.41 0.07 10.31
CA ILE A 159 6.83 1.37 9.93
C ILE A 159 6.30 2.05 11.19
N THR A 160 6.62 3.32 11.38
CA THR A 160 6.13 4.13 12.50
C THR A 160 5.65 5.48 11.98
N PRO A 161 4.44 5.95 12.31
CA PRO A 161 3.37 5.26 13.04
C PRO A 161 2.92 3.92 12.45
N GLU A 162 2.34 3.05 13.29
CA GLU A 162 1.89 1.71 12.89
C GLU A 162 0.81 1.78 11.80
N PRO A 163 0.89 0.94 10.75
CA PRO A 163 -0.16 0.87 9.75
C PRO A 163 -1.51 0.41 10.30
N ILE A 164 -2.60 1.00 9.82
CA ILE A 164 -3.96 0.54 10.12
C ILE A 164 -4.41 -0.49 9.08
N VAL A 165 -5.02 -1.58 9.52
CA VAL A 165 -5.69 -2.55 8.65
C VAL A 165 -7.20 -2.47 8.88
N VAL A 166 -7.96 -2.30 7.80
CA VAL A 166 -9.42 -2.36 7.83
C VAL A 166 -9.89 -3.60 7.06
N GLU A 167 -10.38 -4.60 7.78
CA GLU A 167 -10.96 -5.82 7.18
C GLU A 167 -12.41 -5.56 6.78
N LEU A 168 -12.63 -5.23 5.51
CA LEU A 168 -13.93 -4.81 4.97
C LEU A 168 -14.99 -5.93 5.03
N ASP A 169 -14.58 -7.20 5.07
CA ASP A 169 -15.49 -8.33 5.24
C ASP A 169 -15.96 -8.53 6.68
N LEU A 170 -15.24 -7.98 7.66
CA LEU A 170 -15.58 -8.04 9.09
C LEU A 170 -16.19 -6.72 9.61
N HIS A 171 -16.09 -5.66 8.82
CA HIS A 171 -16.65 -4.35 9.15
C HIS A 171 -18.19 -4.36 8.96
N PRO A 172 -19.00 -3.92 9.94
CA PRO A 172 -20.47 -3.97 9.86
C PRO A 172 -21.04 -3.32 8.59
N ASN A 173 -20.47 -2.18 8.20
CA ASN A 173 -20.85 -1.43 6.99
C ASN A 173 -19.80 -1.55 5.87
N GLY A 174 -19.04 -2.65 5.84
CA GLY A 174 -17.88 -2.80 4.98
C GLY A 174 -18.19 -2.73 3.47
N SER A 175 -19.38 -3.18 3.05
CA SER A 175 -19.81 -3.06 1.65
C SER A 175 -20.01 -1.59 1.23
N GLU A 176 -20.67 -0.80 2.08
CA GLU A 176 -20.91 0.62 1.82
C GLU A 176 -19.60 1.41 1.84
N LEU A 177 -18.73 1.11 2.81
CA LEU A 177 -17.38 1.67 2.88
C LEU A 177 -16.55 1.31 1.64
N GLN A 178 -16.56 0.05 1.20
CA GLN A 178 -15.86 -0.39 -0.01
C GLN A 178 -16.38 0.29 -1.27
N GLN A 179 -17.70 0.50 -1.36
CA GLN A 179 -18.31 1.24 -2.46
C GLN A 179 -17.80 2.68 -2.48
N HIS A 180 -17.88 3.39 -1.35
CA HIS A 180 -17.38 4.76 -1.24
C HIS A 180 -15.89 4.86 -1.61
N ILE A 181 -15.03 3.97 -1.07
CA ILE A 181 -13.61 3.89 -1.43
C ILE A 181 -13.44 3.72 -2.93
N GLY A 182 -14.21 2.82 -3.55
CA GLY A 182 -14.18 2.58 -4.99
C GLY A 182 -14.56 3.80 -5.81
N ASP A 183 -15.55 4.57 -5.35
CA ASP A 183 -16.04 5.75 -6.05
C ASP A 183 -15.05 6.93 -5.96
N VAL A 184 -14.39 7.13 -4.82
CA VAL A 184 -13.42 8.23 -4.64
C VAL A 184 -12.00 7.91 -5.11
N THR A 185 -11.60 6.63 -5.11
CA THR A 185 -10.25 6.22 -5.53
C THR A 185 -10.20 5.61 -6.93
N GLY A 186 -11.34 5.18 -7.47
CA GLY A 186 -11.42 4.36 -8.69
C GLY A 186 -11.02 2.89 -8.49
N ARG A 187 -10.58 2.47 -7.29
CA ARG A 187 -10.16 1.09 -6.99
C ARG A 187 -11.17 0.39 -6.10
N ARG A 188 -11.94 -0.53 -6.70
CA ARG A 188 -12.96 -1.34 -6.00
C ARG A 188 -12.44 -2.66 -5.42
N THR A 189 -11.20 -3.04 -5.72
CA THR A 189 -10.62 -4.32 -5.30
C THR A 189 -9.79 -4.19 -4.03
N VAL A 190 -9.64 -5.30 -3.31
CA VAL A 190 -8.74 -5.43 -2.17
C VAL A 190 -7.50 -6.26 -2.54
N PRO A 191 -6.33 -5.99 -1.94
CA PRO A 191 -6.09 -4.87 -1.02
C PRO A 191 -6.09 -3.54 -1.76
N ASN A 192 -6.52 -2.47 -1.08
CA ASN A 192 -6.32 -1.10 -1.50
C ASN A 192 -5.46 -0.39 -0.45
N ILE A 193 -4.22 -0.08 -0.82
CA ILE A 193 -3.20 0.42 0.09
C ILE A 193 -3.11 1.94 -0.06
N HIS A 194 -3.44 2.64 1.02
CA HIS A 194 -3.38 4.09 1.10
C HIS A 194 -2.08 4.50 1.80
N VAL A 195 -1.36 5.44 1.20
CA VAL A 195 -0.15 6.02 1.76
C VAL A 195 -0.33 7.54 1.76
N PHE A 196 -0.32 8.12 2.96
CA PHE A 196 -0.62 9.52 3.24
C PHE A 196 -1.92 10.02 2.59
N GLY A 197 -3.00 9.25 2.79
CA GLY A 197 -4.34 9.60 2.29
C GLY A 197 -4.62 9.25 0.82
N THR A 198 -3.60 8.82 0.07
CA THR A 198 -3.75 8.53 -1.37
C THR A 198 -3.65 7.03 -1.65
N SER A 199 -4.56 6.47 -2.46
CA SER A 199 -4.44 5.09 -2.93
C SER A 199 -3.19 4.92 -3.80
N ARG A 200 -2.31 4.00 -3.41
CA ARG A 200 -1.04 3.69 -4.10
C ARG A 200 -1.03 2.31 -4.76
N GLY A 201 -2.15 1.61 -4.71
CA GLY A 201 -2.30 0.35 -5.43
C GLY A 201 -2.84 -0.79 -4.59
N GLY A 202 -2.72 -2.00 -5.15
CA GLY A 202 -3.00 -3.26 -4.49
C GLY A 202 -1.77 -4.15 -4.38
N ALA A 203 -1.99 -5.46 -4.29
CA ALA A 203 -0.89 -6.41 -4.05
C ALA A 203 0.10 -6.45 -5.22
N ASP A 204 -0.35 -6.40 -6.47
CA ASP A 204 0.53 -6.52 -7.64
C ASP A 204 1.45 -5.30 -7.78
N ASP A 205 0.93 -4.12 -7.47
CA ASP A 205 1.71 -2.87 -7.40
C ASP A 205 2.85 -3.04 -6.38
N PHE A 206 2.54 -3.53 -5.16
CA PHE A 206 3.54 -3.71 -4.10
C PHE A 206 4.46 -4.93 -4.31
N ARG A 207 4.03 -5.96 -5.05
CA ARG A 207 4.91 -7.04 -5.51
C ARG A 207 5.99 -6.50 -6.43
N THR A 208 5.61 -5.62 -7.36
CA THR A 208 6.54 -4.96 -8.27
C THR A 208 7.56 -4.13 -7.48
N LEU A 209 7.10 -3.29 -6.55
CA LEU A 209 8.00 -2.49 -5.71
C LEU A 209 8.96 -3.36 -4.87
N LYS A 210 8.47 -4.49 -4.34
CA LYS A 210 9.30 -5.44 -3.58
C LYS A 210 10.32 -6.13 -4.47
N ALA A 211 9.92 -6.58 -5.66
CA ALA A 211 10.82 -7.22 -6.62
C ALA A 211 11.92 -6.28 -7.12
N GLU A 212 11.60 -4.99 -7.27
CA GLU A 212 12.55 -3.93 -7.63
C GLU A 212 13.41 -3.45 -6.45
N GLY A 213 13.07 -3.82 -5.21
CA GLY A 213 13.79 -3.39 -4.01
C GLY A 213 13.56 -1.93 -3.61
N ILE A 214 12.52 -1.28 -4.15
CA ILE A 214 12.29 0.17 -4.00
C ILE A 214 11.13 0.54 -3.07
N VAL A 215 10.61 -0.41 -2.27
CA VAL A 215 9.49 -0.16 -1.33
C VAL A 215 9.79 1.00 -0.38
N VAL A 216 10.99 1.00 0.22
CA VAL A 216 11.40 2.05 1.18
C VAL A 216 11.50 3.40 0.48
N GLU A 217 12.14 3.45 -0.69
CA GLU A 217 12.28 4.66 -1.49
C GLU A 217 10.92 5.27 -1.83
N LYS A 218 9.97 4.45 -2.31
CA LYS A 218 8.64 4.92 -2.71
C LYS A 218 7.81 5.41 -1.53
N LEU A 219 7.86 4.71 -0.40
CA LEU A 219 7.15 5.15 0.81
C LEU A 219 7.70 6.49 1.34
N LEU A 220 9.02 6.70 1.30
CA LEU A 220 9.65 7.98 1.66
C LEU A 220 9.36 9.09 0.63
N GLU A 221 9.29 8.75 -0.65
CA GLU A 221 8.89 9.69 -1.71
C GLU A 221 7.46 10.20 -1.48
N TRP A 222 6.51 9.30 -1.21
CA TRP A 222 5.12 9.66 -0.97
C TRP A 222 4.91 10.43 0.33
N ALA A 223 5.76 10.21 1.34
CA ALA A 223 5.73 10.97 2.59
C ALA A 223 5.94 12.48 2.39
N LYS A 224 6.73 12.88 1.38
CA LYS A 224 7.01 14.30 1.10
C LYS A 224 5.81 15.09 0.58
N HIS A 225 4.83 14.39 0.02
CA HIS A 225 3.66 14.97 -0.66
C HIS A 225 2.34 14.59 0.02
N GLY A 226 2.42 14.04 1.22
CA GLY A 226 1.32 13.40 1.91
C GLY A 226 0.40 14.35 2.68
N LEU A 227 -0.85 13.93 2.90
CA LEU A 227 -1.87 14.66 3.68
C LEU A 227 -1.88 14.31 5.18
N TYR A 228 -0.94 13.49 5.63
CA TYR A 228 -0.91 13.04 7.03
C TYR A 228 -0.29 14.12 7.91
N GLU A 229 -1.07 14.61 8.87
CA GLU A 229 -0.59 15.47 9.95
C GLU A 229 -0.23 14.62 11.16
N HIS A 230 1.06 14.57 11.50
CA HIS A 230 1.50 13.90 12.73
C HIS A 230 1.10 14.71 13.96
N LYS A 231 0.05 14.27 14.66
CA LYS A 231 -0.45 14.87 15.91
C LYS A 231 0.06 14.10 17.12
N GLY A 232 1.36 14.23 17.43
CA GLY A 232 1.93 13.58 18.62
C GLY A 232 3.42 13.85 18.83
N PRO A 233 3.98 13.48 20.00
CA PRO A 233 5.42 13.41 20.23
C PRO A 233 6.00 12.16 19.55
N GLY A 234 6.99 12.33 18.67
CA GLY A 234 7.60 11.20 17.95
C GLY A 234 8.17 11.62 16.58
N PRO A 235 8.97 10.76 15.93
CA PRO A 235 9.55 11.08 14.63
C PRO A 235 8.48 11.12 13.53
N ALA A 236 8.58 12.12 12.65
CA ALA A 236 7.76 12.26 11.45
C ALA A 236 8.04 11.10 10.49
N PHE A 237 7.20 10.05 10.53
CA PHE A 237 7.23 8.85 9.69
C PHE A 237 8.61 8.18 9.51
N THR A 238 8.80 6.99 10.06
CA THR A 238 10.01 6.19 9.86
C THR A 238 9.68 4.83 9.27
N ILE A 239 10.61 4.32 8.45
CA ILE A 239 10.53 2.99 7.87
C ILE A 239 11.90 2.33 7.86
N LYS A 240 11.97 1.06 8.27
CA LYS A 240 13.16 0.20 8.18
C LYS A 240 12.75 -1.18 7.66
N GLN A 241 13.55 -1.79 6.80
CA GLN A 241 13.34 -3.18 6.42
C GLN A 241 13.88 -4.11 7.51
N ASN A 242 13.12 -5.14 7.85
CA ASN A 242 13.49 -6.11 8.87
C ASN A 242 14.54 -7.07 8.31
N GLN A 243 15.64 -7.27 9.04
CA GLN A 243 16.79 -8.07 8.59
C GLN A 243 16.47 -9.56 8.41
N GLN A 244 15.44 -10.08 9.08
CA GLN A 244 15.01 -11.48 9.01
C GLN A 244 14.25 -11.85 7.72
N SER A 245 13.91 -10.87 6.87
CA SER A 245 13.13 -11.11 5.64
C SER A 245 14.00 -11.35 4.40
N GLN A 246 15.29 -11.63 4.58
CA GLN A 246 16.26 -11.91 3.50
C GLN A 246 16.71 -13.39 3.43
N GLU A 247 16.17 -14.26 4.27
CA GLU A 247 16.44 -15.71 4.28
C GLU A 247 15.34 -16.52 3.60
#